data_AF-A0A494G9R3-F1
#
_entry.id   AF-A0A494G9R3-F1
#
_cell.length_a   1.000
_cell.length_b   1.000
_cell.length_c   1.000
_cell.angle_alpha   90.00
_cell.angle_beta   90.00
_cell.angle_gamma   90.00
#
_symmetry.space_group_name_H-M   'P 1'
#
loop_
_entity.id
_entity.type
_entity.pdbx_description
1 polymer ?
#
loop_
_entity_poly.entity_id
_entity_poly.type
_entity_poly.pdbx_seq_one_letter_code
_entity_poly.pdbx_strand_id
1 'polypeptide(L)' 'MAMEVNEEKPVMEVKIEEALRSRIQHFKDNADSFTLERVRRLIEEDLELEKYALDVHKRFIKQILEK' A
#
# COMPACT_ATOMS: atom_id res chain seq x y z
N MET A 1 23.53 3.90 -19.88
CA MET A 1 22.46 4.68 -20.51
C MET A 1 21.22 4.47 -19.66
N ALA A 2 20.70 5.55 -19.07
CA ALA A 2 19.46 5.65 -18.27
C ALA A 2 19.41 4.74 -17.04
N MET A 3 19.04 5.23 -15.86
CA MET A 3 17.68 5.65 -15.57
C MET A 3 17.69 6.80 -14.57
N GLU A 4 17.74 8.03 -15.10
CA GLU A 4 17.09 9.16 -14.45
C GLU A 4 15.65 9.11 -14.94
N VAL A 5 14.80 8.46 -14.16
CA VAL A 5 13.37 8.55 -14.34
C VAL A 5 12.86 9.43 -13.21
N ASN A 6 12.08 10.43 -13.60
CA ASN A 6 11.39 11.33 -12.72
C ASN A 6 10.22 10.52 -12.09
N GLU A 7 10.54 9.67 -11.11
CA GLU A 7 9.82 8.42 -10.78
C GLU A 7 9.19 8.41 -9.36
N GLU A 8 9.05 9.54 -8.69
CA GLU A 8 8.69 9.56 -7.26
C GLU A 8 7.31 8.93 -6.94
N LYS A 9 6.32 9.08 -7.84
CA LYS A 9 4.99 8.47 -7.68
C LYS A 9 4.95 6.96 -7.97
N PRO A 10 5.41 6.47 -9.14
CA PRO A 10 5.41 5.04 -9.43
C PRO A 10 6.29 4.24 -8.46
N VAL A 11 7.42 4.78 -7.99
CA VAL A 11 8.25 4.08 -6.99
C VAL A 11 7.50 3.87 -5.68
N MET A 12 6.73 4.86 -5.25
CA MET A 12 5.92 4.73 -4.03
C MET A 12 4.78 3.73 -4.20
N GLU A 13 4.09 3.76 -5.34
CA GLU A 13 3.00 2.82 -5.65
C GLU A 13 3.51 1.37 -5.76
N VAL A 14 4.70 1.15 -6.32
CA VAL A 14 5.36 -0.17 -6.36
C VAL A 14 5.68 -0.66 -4.94
N LYS A 15 6.25 0.17 -4.08
CA LYS A 15 6.52 -0.19 -2.67
C LYS A 15 5.25 -0.52 -1.91
N ILE A 16 4.19 0.28 -2.09
CA ILE A 16 2.87 0.01 -1.51
C ILE A 16 2.32 -1.32 -2.03
N GLU A 17 2.41 -1.58 -3.34
CA GLU A 17 1.95 -2.84 -3.93
C GLU A 17 2.72 -4.04 -3.38
N GLU A 18 4.04 -3.98 -3.27
CA GLU A 18 4.86 -5.07 -2.70
C GLU A 18 4.51 -5.32 -1.22
N ALA A 19 4.43 -4.27 -0.41
CA ALA A 19 4.05 -4.38 0.99
C ALA A 19 2.63 -4.95 1.14
N LEU A 20 1.68 -4.50 0.31
CA LEU A 20 0.33 -5.06 0.29
C LEU A 20 0.34 -6.51 -0.13
N ARG A 21 1.00 -6.88 -1.24
CA ARG A 21 1.06 -8.25 -1.75
C ARG A 21 1.69 -9.21 -0.75
N SER A 22 2.72 -8.77 -0.02
CA SER A 22 3.34 -9.55 1.05
C SER A 22 2.31 -9.97 2.12
N ARG A 23 1.37 -9.07 2.43
CA ARG A 23 0.32 -9.27 3.45
C ARG A 23 -1.08 -9.52 2.89
N ILE A 24 -1.24 -9.61 1.56
CA ILE A 24 -2.56 -9.56 0.92
C ILE A 24 -3.39 -10.78 1.25
N GLN A 25 -2.76 -11.94 1.41
CA GLN A 25 -3.46 -13.15 1.86
C GLN A 25 -4.01 -12.98 3.27
N HIS A 26 -3.25 -12.36 4.18
CA HIS A 26 -3.72 -12.10 5.54
C HIS A 26 -4.88 -11.10 5.56
N PHE A 27 -4.82 -10.06 4.73
CA PHE A 27 -5.92 -9.09 4.58
C PHE A 27 -7.16 -9.70 3.95
N LYS A 28 -7.01 -10.59 2.97
CA LYS A 28 -8.14 -11.29 2.32
C LYS A 28 -8.79 -12.31 3.24
N ASP A 29 -8.00 -13.08 3.97
CA ASP A 29 -8.49 -14.08 4.94
C ASP A 29 -9.23 -13.43 6.12
N ASN A 30 -8.82 -12.21 6.48
CA ASN A 30 -9.40 -11.46 7.59
C ASN A 30 -10.13 -10.18 7.10
N ALA A 31 -10.66 -10.17 5.88
CA ALA A 31 -11.25 -8.97 5.28
C ALA A 31 -12.43 -8.41 6.09
N ASP A 32 -13.18 -9.27 6.78
CA ASP A 32 -14.26 -8.87 7.70
C ASP A 32 -13.75 -8.17 8.97
N SER A 33 -12.49 -8.42 9.36
CA SER A 33 -11.86 -7.89 10.57
C SER A 33 -10.91 -6.70 10.28
N PHE A 34 -10.43 -6.61 9.03
CA PHE A 34 -9.57 -5.52 8.57
C PHE A 34 -10.35 -4.47 7.78
N THR A 35 -10.43 -3.27 8.35
CA THR A 35 -10.88 -2.10 7.60
C THR A 35 -9.77 -1.57 6.69
N LEU A 36 -10.13 -0.88 5.61
CA LEU A 36 -9.17 -0.18 4.73
C LEU A 36 -8.29 0.83 5.49
N GLU A 37 -8.77 1.36 6.62
CA GLU A 37 -7.95 2.17 7.51
C GLU A 37 -6.84 1.35 8.15
N ARG A 38 -7.18 0.18 8.71
CA ARG A 38 -6.22 -0.67 9.40
C ARG A 38 -5.15 -1.23 8.46
N VAL A 39 -5.53 -1.56 7.22
CA VAL A 39 -4.58 -1.93 6.16
C VAL A 39 -3.60 -0.79 5.87
N ARG A 40 -4.10 0.45 5.71
CA ARG A 40 -3.23 1.62 5.48
C ARG A 40 -2.25 1.85 6.60
N ARG A 41 -2.69 1.77 7.86
CA ARG A 41 -1.80 1.93 9.03
C ARG A 41 -0.69 0.88 9.06
N LEU A 42 -1.04 -0.38 8.79
CA LEU A 42 -0.04 -1.46 8.76
C LEU A 42 1.00 -1.26 7.67
N ILE A 43 0.59 -0.80 6.48
CA ILE A 43 1.53 -0.54 5.38
C ILE A 43 2.36 0.72 5.66
N GLU A 44 1.80 1.74 6.32
CA GLU A 44 2.58 2.89 6.80
C GLU A 44 3.67 2.45 7.79
N GLU A 45 3.36 1.56 8.72
CA GLU A 45 4.37 1.01 9.64
C GLU A 45 5.41 0.15 8.92
N ASP A 46 5.01 -0.67 7.94
CA ASP A 46 5.90 -1.54 7.16
C ASP A 46 6.89 -0.74 6.29
N LEU A 47 6.45 0.43 5.80
CA LEU A 47 7.24 1.35 4.99
C LEU A 47 7.87 2.49 5.81
N GLU A 48 7.73 2.47 7.13
CA GLU A 48 8.21 3.52 8.07
C GLU A 48 7.75 4.94 7.67
N LEU A 49 6.52 5.06 7.20
CA LEU A 49 5.91 6.31 6.78
C LEU A 49 5.19 7.03 7.92
N GLU A 50 5.00 8.33 7.75
CA GLU A 50 4.15 9.10 8.64
C GLU A 50 2.71 8.59 8.62
N LYS A 51 2.04 8.72 9.77
CA LYS A 51 0.62 8.42 9.88
C LYS A 51 -0.15 9.30 8.89
N TYR A 52 -1.03 8.68 8.12
CA TYR A 52 -1.86 9.29 7.06
C TYR A 52 -1.10 9.58 5.76
N ALA A 53 0.16 9.16 5.62
CA ALA A 53 0.89 9.26 4.37
C ALA A 53 0.20 8.47 3.24
N LEU A 54 -0.47 7.35 3.54
CA LEU A 54 -1.15 6.53 2.54
C LEU A 54 -2.61 6.93 2.29
N ASP A 55 -3.13 7.96 2.97
CA ASP A 55 -4.49 8.44 2.74
C ASP A 55 -4.66 9.02 1.32
N VAL A 56 -3.61 9.59 0.73
CA VAL A 56 -3.60 10.04 -0.67
C VAL A 56 -3.68 8.87 -1.66
N HIS A 57 -3.17 7.69 -1.26
CA HIS A 57 -3.18 6.45 -2.05
C HIS A 57 -4.36 5.53 -1.71
N LYS A 58 -5.36 5.98 -0.93
CA LYS A 58 -6.49 5.14 -0.48
C LYS A 58 -7.25 4.44 -1.61
N ARG A 59 -7.38 5.10 -2.77
CA ARG A 59 -8.05 4.52 -3.95
C ARG A 59 -7.23 3.38 -4.54
N PHE A 60 -5.92 3.57 -4.65
CA PHE A 60 -4.98 2.57 -5.16
C PHE A 60 -4.97 1.32 -4.28
N ILE A 61 -4.87 1.50 -2.97
CA ILE A 61 -4.91 0.40 -1.98
C ILE A 61 -6.23 -0.37 -2.06
N LYS A 62 -7.36 0.34 -2.18
CA LYS A 62 -8.67 -0.31 -2.36
C LYS A 62 -8.70 -1.16 -3.64
N GLN A 63 -8.18 -0.64 -4.76
CA GLN A 63 -8.13 -1.40 -6.01
C GLN A 63 -7.26 -2.66 -5.92
N ILE A 64 -6.15 -2.62 -5.19
CA ILE A 64 -5.31 -3.80 -4.98
C ILE A 64 -6.03 -4.86 -4.15
N LEU A 65 -6.76 -4.45 -3.11
CA LEU A 65 -7.50 -5.37 -2.24
C LEU A 65 -8.73 -5.98 -2.92
N GLU A 66 -9.38 -5.23 -3.80
CA GLU A 66 -10.53 -5.69 -4.61
C GLU A 66 -10.11 -6.52 -5.83
N LYS A 67 -8.81 -6.62 -6.13
CA LYS A 67 -8.25 -7.39 -7.25
C LYS A 67 -8.08 -8.87 -6.92
#